data_AF-A0A8J2LHD9-F1
#
_entry.id   AF-A0A8J2LHD9-F1
#
_cell.length_a   1.000
_cell.length_b   1.000
_cell.length_c   1.000
_cell.angle_alpha   90.00
_cell.angle_beta   90.00
_cell.angle_gamma   90.00
#
_symmetry.space_group_name_H-M   'P 1'
#
loop_
_entity.id
_entity.type
_entity.pdbx_description
1 polymer ?
#
loop_
_entity_poly.entity_id
_entity_poly.type
_entity_poly.pdbx_seq_one_letter_code
_entity_poly.pdbx_strand_id
1 'polypeptide(L)'
;RNMTSISYEEKGTPKMIFGGDLSELTPRAELVKIMECPVCHEIPMPPINNCGKGHIICTHCRKKLSKCPLCKSPFTESRNFALESIVQTSKFLCDYHENGCNSILSGCNLQKHHDECEFRPMICHLGRMDGCNHSIIEFSNYFE
;
A
#
# COMPACT_ATOMS: atom_id res chain seq x y z
N ARG A 1 -56.42 -6.22 31.78
CA ARG A 1 -55.31 -5.55 31.08
C ARG A 1 -54.23 -6.58 30.85
N ASN A 2 -54.11 -7.11 29.65
CA ASN A 2 -52.87 -7.71 29.16
C ASN A 2 -52.89 -7.53 27.65
N MET A 3 -52.02 -6.63 27.21
CA MET A 3 -51.81 -6.22 25.83
C MET A 3 -51.20 -7.40 25.06
N THR A 4 -51.81 -7.76 23.94
CA THR A 4 -51.19 -8.58 22.91
C THR A 4 -50.03 -7.78 22.30
N SER A 5 -48.79 -8.16 22.60
CA SER A 5 -47.61 -7.63 21.92
C SER A 5 -47.52 -8.23 20.53
N ILE A 6 -47.76 -7.39 19.53
CA ILE A 6 -47.52 -7.70 18.12
C ILE A 6 -46.00 -7.70 17.92
N SER A 7 -45.41 -8.87 17.69
CA SER A 7 -44.02 -9.00 17.22
C SER A 7 -44.01 -8.83 15.69
N TYR A 8 -43.46 -7.72 15.22
CA TYR A 8 -43.20 -7.51 13.79
C TYR A 8 -41.96 -8.32 13.39
N GLU A 9 -42.12 -9.26 12.46
CA GLU A 9 -40.99 -9.96 11.84
C GLU A 9 -40.25 -9.00 10.89
N GLU A 10 -39.02 -8.66 11.23
CA GLU A 10 -38.11 -7.93 10.34
C GLU A 10 -37.73 -8.84 9.16
N LYS A 11 -38.34 -8.60 8.00
CA LYS A 11 -37.97 -9.26 6.75
C LYS A 11 -36.56 -8.83 6.33
N GLY A 12 -35.56 -9.57 6.82
CA GLY A 12 -34.17 -9.44 6.40
C GLY A 12 -34.05 -9.67 4.89
N THR A 13 -33.59 -8.66 4.17
CA THR A 13 -33.24 -8.80 2.75
C THR A 13 -32.17 -9.88 2.59
N PRO A 14 -32.31 -10.84 1.66
CA PRO A 14 -31.29 -11.85 1.44
C PRO A 14 -30.00 -11.15 0.97
N LYS A 15 -28.96 -11.18 1.81
CA LYS A 15 -27.61 -10.83 1.38
C LYS A 15 -27.21 -11.85 0.32
N MET A 16 -27.12 -11.41 -0.93
CA MET A 16 -26.47 -12.20 -1.95
C MET A 16 -25.01 -12.41 -1.54
N ILE A 17 -24.71 -13.60 -1.02
CA ILE A 17 -23.33 -14.05 -0.82
C ILE A 17 -22.83 -14.33 -2.23
N PHE A 18 -21.96 -13.47 -2.75
CA PHE A 18 -21.21 -13.78 -3.97
C PHE A 18 -20.49 -15.10 -3.70
N GLY A 19 -20.88 -16.18 -4.37
CA GLY A 19 -20.36 -17.55 -4.17
C GLY A 19 -18.95 -17.75 -4.72
N GLY A 20 -18.13 -16.70 -4.75
CA GLY A 20 -16.70 -16.82 -4.99
C GLY A 20 -16.01 -17.12 -3.68
N ASP A 21 -15.39 -18.29 -3.57
CA ASP A 21 -14.51 -18.58 -2.46
C ASP A 21 -13.22 -17.75 -2.60
N LEU A 22 -12.98 -16.84 -1.66
CA LEU A 22 -11.75 -16.04 -1.59
C LEU A 22 -10.62 -16.79 -0.85
N SER A 23 -10.84 -18.05 -0.46
CA SER A 23 -9.77 -18.88 0.12
C SER A 23 -8.65 -19.17 -0.89
N GLU A 24 -8.98 -19.18 -2.19
CA GLU A 24 -8.05 -19.37 -3.31
C GLU A 24 -7.73 -18.03 -4.02
N LEU A 25 -7.38 -17.01 -3.24
CA LEU A 25 -6.84 -15.77 -3.82
C LEU A 25 -5.59 -16.03 -4.65
N THR A 26 -5.38 -15.20 -5.68
CA THR A 26 -4.15 -15.13 -6.46
C THR A 26 -2.91 -15.19 -5.54
N PRO A 27 -1.85 -15.95 -5.88
CA PRO A 27 -0.67 -16.08 -5.04
C PRO A 27 -0.14 -14.73 -4.58
N ARG A 28 0.31 -14.63 -3.31
CA ARG A 28 0.74 -13.37 -2.70
C ARG A 28 1.68 -12.55 -3.60
N ALA A 29 2.64 -13.20 -4.25
CA ALA A 29 3.62 -12.53 -5.11
C ALA A 29 2.98 -11.85 -6.33
N GLU A 30 1.95 -12.45 -6.91
CA GLU A 30 1.20 -11.86 -8.02
C GLU A 30 0.26 -10.75 -7.52
N LEU A 31 -0.39 -10.96 -6.37
CA LEU A 31 -1.25 -9.95 -5.76
C LEU A 31 -0.47 -8.65 -5.47
N VAL A 32 0.73 -8.77 -4.90
CA VAL A 32 1.62 -7.63 -4.63
C VAL A 32 1.93 -6.86 -5.92
N LYS A 33 2.34 -7.56 -6.99
CA LYS A 33 2.62 -6.92 -8.30
C LYS A 33 1.41 -6.18 -8.90
N ILE A 34 0.20 -6.71 -8.72
CA ILE A 34 -1.03 -6.06 -9.19
C ILE A 34 -1.32 -4.77 -8.40
N MET A 35 -0.92 -4.74 -7.13
CA MET A 35 -1.14 -3.60 -6.24
C MET A 35 -0.07 -2.51 -6.37
N GLU A 36 1.09 -2.80 -6.95
CA GLU A 36 2.19 -1.85 -7.11
C GLU A 36 1.90 -0.71 -8.10
N CYS A 37 2.49 0.45 -7.84
CA CYS A 37 2.55 1.53 -8.81
C CYS A 37 3.52 1.16 -9.95
N PRO A 38 3.11 1.16 -11.24
CA PRO A 38 3.96 0.79 -12.38
C PRO A 38 5.10 1.76 -12.68
N VAL A 39 5.32 2.77 -11.82
CA VAL A 39 6.34 3.81 -12.00
C VAL A 39 7.44 3.67 -10.96
N CYS A 40 7.08 3.51 -9.68
CA CYS A 40 8.06 3.35 -8.60
C CYS A 40 8.15 1.92 -8.07
N HIS A 41 7.24 1.02 -8.50
CA HIS A 41 7.16 -0.37 -8.04
C HIS A 41 6.89 -0.52 -6.53
N GLU A 42 6.41 0.53 -5.89
CA GLU A 42 5.97 0.51 -4.49
C GLU A 42 4.45 0.33 -4.41
N ILE A 43 4.00 -0.29 -3.33
CA ILE A 43 2.57 -0.36 -3.00
C ILE A 43 2.09 1.06 -2.62
N PRO A 44 1.11 1.63 -3.34
CA PRO A 44 0.68 3.00 -3.14
C PRO A 44 -0.08 3.16 -1.82
N MET A 45 0.24 4.22 -1.09
CA MET A 45 -0.46 4.61 0.12
C MET A 45 -1.66 5.53 -0.19
N PRO A 46 -2.75 5.50 0.62
CA PRO A 46 -3.85 6.44 0.48
C PRO A 46 -3.36 7.90 0.52
N PRO A 47 -3.86 8.78 -0.36
CA PRO A 47 -4.86 8.52 -1.40
C PRO A 47 -4.28 7.77 -2.61
N ILE A 48 -5.00 6.74 -3.06
CA ILE A 48 -4.60 5.91 -4.21
C ILE A 48 -5.39 6.35 -5.45
N ASN A 49 -4.68 6.66 -6.55
CA ASN A 49 -5.29 7.23 -7.74
C ASN A 49 -5.46 6.19 -8.85
N ASN A 50 -6.49 6.37 -9.68
CA ASN A 50 -6.75 5.54 -10.83
C ASN A 50 -6.66 6.35 -12.13
N CYS A 51 -6.29 5.68 -13.22
CA CYS A 51 -6.62 6.18 -14.54
C CYS A 51 -8.07 5.85 -14.93
N GLY A 52 -8.58 6.48 -15.99
CA GLY A 52 -9.94 6.21 -16.50
C GLY A 52 -10.19 4.77 -16.96
N LYS A 53 -9.15 3.92 -17.05
CA LYS A 53 -9.24 2.48 -17.33
C LYS A 53 -8.92 1.59 -16.12
N GLY A 54 -8.74 2.16 -14.92
CA GLY A 54 -8.56 1.40 -13.68
C GLY A 54 -7.10 1.10 -13.25
N HIS A 55 -6.08 1.42 -14.05
CA HIS A 55 -4.68 1.27 -13.58
C HIS A 55 -4.40 2.18 -12.38
N ILE A 56 -3.72 1.61 -11.39
CA ILE A 56 -3.37 2.25 -10.13
C ILE A 56 -2.07 3.05 -10.29
N ILE A 57 -2.02 4.23 -9.68
CA ILE A 57 -0.82 5.09 -9.58
C ILE A 57 -0.75 5.73 -8.19
N CYS A 58 0.43 5.73 -7.57
CA CYS A 58 0.65 6.40 -6.29
C CYS A 58 0.58 7.94 -6.44
N THR A 59 0.23 8.64 -5.36
CA THR A 59 0.10 10.11 -5.40
C THR A 59 1.39 10.82 -5.81
N HIS A 60 2.56 10.30 -5.42
CA HIS A 60 3.85 10.88 -5.79
C HIS A 60 4.09 10.84 -7.31
N CYS A 61 3.89 9.68 -7.94
CA CYS A 61 4.05 9.52 -9.39
C CYS A 61 2.94 10.23 -10.18
N ARG A 62 1.71 10.25 -9.67
CA ARG A 62 0.57 10.95 -10.30
C ARG A 62 0.86 12.43 -10.56
N LYS A 63 1.55 13.12 -9.63
CA LYS A 63 1.92 14.54 -9.76
C LYS A 63 2.88 14.81 -10.92
N LYS A 64 3.67 13.80 -11.31
CA LYS A 64 4.68 13.89 -12.38
C LYS A 64 4.14 13.49 -13.75
N LEU A 65 2.89 13.02 -13.82
CA LEU A 65 2.30 12.42 -15.02
C LEU A 65 1.00 13.11 -15.40
N SER A 66 0.84 13.40 -16.69
CA SER A 66 -0.41 13.93 -17.26
C SER A 66 -1.38 12.82 -17.70
N LYS A 67 -0.87 11.63 -18.02
CA LYS A 67 -1.62 10.47 -18.50
C LYS A 67 -1.06 9.18 -17.92
N CYS A 68 -1.87 8.12 -17.92
CA CYS A 68 -1.45 6.80 -17.48
C CYS A 68 -0.27 6.28 -18.33
N PRO A 69 0.83 5.80 -17.73
CA PRO A 69 1.97 5.28 -18.49
C PRO A 69 1.63 3.99 -19.24
N LEU A 70 0.73 3.17 -18.68
CA LEU A 70 0.32 1.87 -19.22
C LEU A 70 -0.64 1.99 -20.41
N CYS A 71 -1.70 2.79 -20.28
CA CYS A 71 -2.78 2.81 -21.28
C CYS A 71 -3.05 4.17 -21.92
N LYS A 72 -2.28 5.20 -21.56
CA LYS A 72 -2.37 6.59 -22.05
C LYS A 72 -3.71 7.31 -21.76
N SER A 73 -4.63 6.68 -21.03
CA SER A 73 -5.86 7.34 -20.57
C SER A 73 -5.58 8.48 -19.58
N PRO A 74 -6.45 9.50 -19.52
CA PRO A 74 -6.38 10.51 -18.48
C PRO A 74 -6.62 9.89 -17.11
N PHE A 75 -6.16 10.58 -16.07
CA PHE A 75 -6.43 10.22 -14.69
C PHE A 75 -7.81 10.67 -14.25
N THR A 76 -8.41 9.94 -13.31
CA THR A 76 -9.67 10.34 -12.66
C THR A 76 -9.37 11.20 -11.45
N GLU A 77 -10.32 12.05 -11.07
CA GLU A 77 -10.30 12.74 -9.76
C GLU A 77 -10.73 11.80 -8.61
N SER A 78 -11.28 10.62 -8.95
CA SER A 78 -11.68 9.59 -7.98
C SER A 78 -10.48 8.83 -7.41
N ARG A 79 -10.64 8.35 -6.17
CA ARG A 79 -9.68 7.51 -5.45
C ARG A 79 -10.09 6.04 -5.44
N ASN A 80 -9.12 5.15 -5.27
CA ASN A 80 -9.33 3.72 -5.17
C ASN A 80 -9.60 3.28 -3.73
N PHE A 81 -10.78 3.58 -3.20
CA PHE A 81 -11.14 3.25 -1.81
C PHE A 81 -11.04 1.75 -1.48
N ALA A 82 -11.29 0.87 -2.46
CA ALA A 82 -11.15 -0.57 -2.29
C ALA A 82 -9.68 -0.94 -2.02
N LEU A 83 -8.75 -0.48 -2.85
CA LEU A 83 -7.33 -0.72 -2.63
C LEU A 83 -6.82 -0.03 -1.35
N GLU A 84 -7.31 1.17 -1.05
CA GLU A 84 -6.99 1.85 0.22
C GLU A 84 -7.35 0.96 1.43
N SER A 85 -8.54 0.33 1.39
CA SER A 85 -9.02 -0.56 2.44
C SER A 85 -8.20 -1.86 2.54
N ILE A 86 -7.81 -2.43 1.39
CA ILE A 86 -6.94 -3.62 1.35
C ILE A 86 -5.57 -3.28 1.95
N VAL A 87 -4.95 -2.17 1.55
CA VAL A 87 -3.64 -1.74 2.06
C VAL A 87 -3.70 -1.43 3.56
N GLN A 88 -4.79 -0.86 4.05
CA GLN A 88 -4.97 -0.56 5.47
C GLN A 88 -5.15 -1.81 6.34
N THR A 89 -5.83 -2.84 5.82
CA THR A 89 -6.10 -4.09 6.56
C THR A 89 -5.02 -5.16 6.36
N SER A 90 -4.15 -4.99 5.37
CA SER A 90 -3.02 -5.87 5.10
C SER A 90 -1.84 -5.62 6.05
N LYS A 91 -1.03 -6.66 6.24
CA LYS A 91 0.22 -6.61 7.00
C LYS A 91 1.40 -6.79 6.06
N PHE A 92 2.40 -5.93 6.20
CA PHE A 92 3.61 -5.89 5.40
C PHE A 92 4.84 -6.10 6.28
N LEU A 93 5.86 -6.74 5.73
CA LEU A 93 7.20 -6.73 6.31
C LEU A 93 7.82 -5.37 6.02
N CYS A 94 8.70 -4.90 6.91
CA CYS A 94 9.55 -3.75 6.63
C CYS A 94 10.43 -4.02 5.39
N ASP A 95 10.62 -3.01 4.54
CA ASP A 95 11.50 -3.12 3.37
C ASP A 95 12.95 -3.45 3.78
N TYR A 96 13.36 -3.04 4.98
CA TYR A 96 14.68 -3.32 5.57
C TYR A 96 14.73 -4.66 6.32
N HIS A 97 13.83 -5.61 6.02
CA HIS A 97 13.83 -6.93 6.64
C HIS A 97 15.14 -7.69 6.40
N GLU A 98 15.71 -7.59 5.20
CA GLU A 98 17.01 -8.20 4.88
C GLU A 98 18.15 -7.58 5.70
N ASN A 99 18.02 -6.31 6.11
CA ASN A 99 18.97 -5.61 6.99
C ASN A 99 18.77 -5.95 8.47
N GLY A 100 17.76 -6.76 8.82
CA GLY A 100 17.50 -7.24 10.19
C GLY A 100 16.19 -6.75 10.81
N CYS A 101 15.39 -5.95 10.10
CA CYS A 101 14.12 -5.46 10.64
C CYS A 101 13.00 -6.51 10.61
N ASN A 102 12.58 -6.98 11.79
CA ASN A 102 11.49 -7.96 11.91
C ASN A 102 10.08 -7.35 12.07
N SER A 103 9.93 -6.04 11.83
CA SER A 103 8.65 -5.36 12.03
C SER A 103 7.60 -5.79 10.99
N ILE A 104 6.41 -6.12 11.49
CA ILE A 104 5.22 -6.41 10.67
C ILE A 104 4.17 -5.33 10.93
N LEU A 105 3.83 -4.56 9.90
CA LEU A 105 3.10 -3.31 10.04
C LEU A 105 1.92 -3.24 9.07
N SER A 106 0.86 -2.53 9.46
CA SER A 106 -0.16 -2.12 8.50
C SER A 106 0.40 -1.08 7.52
N GLY A 107 -0.18 -0.94 6.33
CA GLY A 107 0.35 -0.03 5.31
C GLY A 107 0.60 1.39 5.83
N CYS A 108 -0.33 1.96 6.60
CA CYS A 108 -0.21 3.32 7.15
C CYS A 108 0.94 3.49 8.15
N ASN A 109 1.30 2.42 8.87
CA ASN A 109 2.39 2.42 9.84
C ASN A 109 3.73 2.07 9.18
N LEU A 110 3.72 1.34 8.06
CA LEU A 110 4.92 0.98 7.31
C LEU A 110 5.70 2.23 6.85
N GLN A 111 5.00 3.20 6.25
CA GLN A 111 5.65 4.43 5.78
C GLN A 111 6.31 5.21 6.92
N LYS A 112 5.61 5.38 8.05
CA LYS A 112 6.15 6.07 9.23
C LYS A 112 7.34 5.32 9.81
N HIS A 113 7.24 4.00 9.87
CA HIS A 113 8.32 3.15 10.33
C HIS A 113 9.56 3.28 9.44
N HIS A 114 9.43 3.39 8.11
CA HIS A 114 10.61 3.54 7.25
C HIS A 114 11.44 4.78 7.59
N ASP A 115 10.81 5.88 8.02
CA ASP A 115 11.52 7.10 8.42
C ASP A 115 12.27 6.96 9.76
N GLU A 116 11.80 6.06 10.63
CA GLU A 116 12.32 5.83 11.99
C GLU A 116 13.05 4.49 12.16
N CYS A 117 13.14 3.68 11.10
CA CYS A 117 13.67 2.32 11.18
C CYS A 117 15.18 2.36 11.43
N GLU A 118 15.63 1.74 12.52
CA GLU A 118 17.04 1.67 12.88
C GLU A 118 17.88 0.89 11.86
N PHE A 119 17.25 0.00 11.09
CA PHE A 119 17.88 -0.81 10.04
C PHE A 119 17.89 -0.10 8.66
N ARG A 120 17.32 1.10 8.56
CA ARG A 120 17.34 1.91 7.34
C ARG A 120 18.77 2.32 7.01
N PRO A 121 19.24 2.17 5.75
CA PRO A 121 20.56 2.64 5.31
C PRO A 121 20.75 4.16 5.46
N MET A 122 21.96 4.57 5.86
CA MET A 122 22.33 5.97 6.02
C MET A 122 22.88 6.52 4.71
N ILE A 123 22.43 7.73 4.34
CA ILE A 123 22.93 8.43 3.17
C ILE A 123 23.91 9.51 3.63
N CYS A 124 25.13 9.48 3.10
CA CYS A 124 26.12 10.51 3.34
C CYS A 124 25.65 11.87 2.74
N HIS A 125 25.16 12.78 3.60
CA HIS A 125 24.69 14.12 3.18
C HIS A 125 25.83 15.14 3.00
N LEU A 126 27.06 14.79 3.38
CA LEU A 126 28.25 15.65 3.28
C LEU A 126 28.95 15.56 1.92
N GLY A 127 28.22 15.15 0.87
CA GLY A 127 28.69 14.68 -0.45
C GLY A 127 29.63 15.56 -1.29
N ARG A 128 30.29 16.57 -0.71
CA ARG A 128 31.38 17.34 -1.33
C ARG A 128 32.66 17.53 -0.51
N MET A 129 32.71 17.16 0.78
CA MET A 129 33.94 17.39 1.57
C MET A 129 34.92 16.19 1.57
N ASP A 130 34.42 14.94 1.56
CA ASP A 130 35.27 13.76 1.77
C ASP A 130 35.19 12.68 0.66
N GLY A 131 34.69 13.02 -0.53
CA GLY A 131 34.68 12.07 -1.66
C GLY A 131 33.66 10.91 -1.58
N CYS A 132 32.76 10.90 -0.57
CA CYS A 132 31.78 9.81 -0.38
C CYS A 132 30.68 9.72 -1.48
N ASN A 133 30.54 10.72 -2.35
CA ASN A 133 29.55 10.77 -3.45
C ASN A 133 28.11 10.30 -3.10
N HIS A 134 27.59 10.67 -1.93
CA HIS A 134 26.30 10.18 -1.42
C HIS A 134 26.21 8.66 -1.28
N SER A 135 27.31 8.03 -0.88
CA SER A 135 27.34 6.59 -0.59
C SER A 135 26.23 6.22 0.38
N ILE A 136 25.59 5.10 0.08
CA ILE A 136 24.65 4.43 0.95
C ILE A 136 25.49 3.53 1.86
N ILE A 137 25.39 3.76 3.16
CA ILE A 137 26.03 2.93 4.18
C ILE A 137 24.95 1.97 4.67
N GLU A 138 25.12 0.68 4.39
CA GLU A 138 24.23 -0.37 4.89
C GLU A 138 24.37 -0.51 6.41
N PHE A 139 23.31 -0.94 7.08
CA PHE A 139 23.28 -1.09 8.54
C PHE A 139 24.43 -1.95 9.07
N SER A 140 24.83 -3.00 8.35
CA SER A 140 25.95 -3.88 8.71
C SER A 140 27.27 -3.13 8.91
N ASN A 141 27.42 -1.97 8.28
CA ASN A 141 28.66 -1.21 8.22
C ASN A 141 28.65 0.00 9.17
N TYR A 142 27.68 0.10 10.09
CA TYR A 142 27.60 1.23 11.04
C TYR A 142 28.63 1.16 12.15
N PHE A 143 29.10 -0.04 12.46
CA PHE A 143 29.94 -0.33 13.63
C PHE A 143 31.38 -0.72 13.26
N GLU A 144 31.75 -0.66 11.98
CA GLU A 144 33.14 -0.77 11.50
C GLU A 144 33.81 0.62 11.47
#